data_AF-A0A3N5FU95-F1
#
_entry.id   AF-A0A3N5FU95-F1
#
_cell.length_a   1.000
_cell.length_b   1.000
_cell.length_c   1.000
_cell.angle_alpha   90.00
_cell.angle_beta   90.00
_cell.angle_gamma   90.00
#
_symmetry.space_group_name_H-M   'P 1'
#
loop_
_entity.id
_entity.type
_entity.pdbx_description
1 polymer ?
#
loop_
_entity_poly.entity_id
_entity_poly.type
_entity_poly.pdbx_seq_one_letter_code
_entity_poly.pdbx_strand_id
1 'polypeptide(L)'
;MKLQDLPQFSIKKVAAGAAYPALIGHFSGLDGVREGRSWLYSPGQSLFGELHDLDLSSGSAIFSAPYWDAQSAGQPGMSLPWLDGYWDPYQIEMIVDPNHVWRWVEFVPSDAQHFLLQGHRGWTKVGQKLPENAVPLEVVPSGWDHEHCDLCRAHIDADSGRGAYVDGDDRWMCETCYHRYAERHDLSFLVTA
;
A
#
# COMPACT_ATOMS: atom_id res chain seq x y z
N MET A 1 -5.58 13.63 8.95
CA MET A 1 -6.67 12.91 8.26
C MET A 1 -6.78 11.50 8.82
N LYS A 2 -8.00 11.03 9.11
CA LYS A 2 -8.29 9.70 9.66
C LYS A 2 -9.02 8.84 8.63
N LEU A 3 -9.15 7.55 8.90
CA LEU A 3 -9.79 6.61 7.98
C LEU A 3 -11.25 7.01 7.67
N GLN A 4 -11.98 7.52 8.67
CA GLN A 4 -13.36 8.01 8.47
C GLN A 4 -13.45 9.30 7.65
N ASP A 5 -12.34 10.01 7.47
CA ASP A 5 -12.29 11.25 6.69
C ASP A 5 -12.09 10.98 5.19
N LEU A 6 -11.74 9.74 4.81
CA LEU A 6 -11.57 9.35 3.41
C LEU A 6 -12.92 9.22 2.69
N PRO A 7 -12.97 9.38 1.37
CA PRO A 7 -14.14 9.03 0.56
C PRO A 7 -14.65 7.63 0.89
N GLN A 8 -15.93 7.52 1.27
CA GLN A 8 -16.56 6.24 1.60
C GLN A 8 -17.42 5.80 0.43
N PHE A 9 -17.15 4.62 -0.12
CA PHE A 9 -17.99 4.01 -1.15
C PHE A 9 -19.06 3.15 -0.51
N SER A 10 -20.31 3.62 -0.57
CA SER A 10 -21.49 2.91 -0.07
C SER A 10 -22.08 2.02 -1.15
N ILE A 11 -21.96 0.71 -0.97
CA ILE A 11 -22.40 -0.32 -1.92
C ILE A 11 -23.91 -0.49 -1.83
N LYS A 12 -24.63 -0.25 -2.92
CA LYS A 12 -26.09 -0.40 -2.98
C LYS A 12 -26.51 -1.79 -3.44
N LYS A 13 -25.82 -2.33 -4.44
CA LYS A 13 -26.10 -3.65 -4.99
C LYS A 13 -24.86 -4.24 -5.64
N VAL A 14 -24.87 -5.56 -5.77
CA VAL A 14 -23.92 -6.29 -6.61
C VAL A 14 -24.66 -6.79 -7.85
N ALA A 15 -24.07 -6.56 -9.02
CA ALA A 15 -24.57 -7.08 -10.29
C ALA A 15 -23.54 -8.02 -10.91
N ALA A 16 -24.02 -8.95 -11.75
CA ALA A 16 -23.13 -9.68 -12.64
C ALA A 16 -22.56 -8.68 -13.66
N GLY A 17 -21.24 -8.46 -13.65
CA GLY A 17 -20.56 -7.70 -14.69
C GLY A 17 -20.08 -8.59 -15.85
N ALA A 18 -19.54 -7.97 -16.89
CA ALA A 18 -19.10 -8.68 -18.10
C ALA A 18 -17.91 -9.62 -17.85
N ALA A 19 -16.99 -9.22 -16.98
CA ALA A 19 -15.82 -10.02 -16.58
C ALA A 19 -15.84 -10.36 -15.08
N TYR A 20 -16.27 -9.41 -14.25
CA TYR A 20 -16.21 -9.51 -12.78
C TYR A 20 -17.50 -8.99 -12.14
N PRO A 21 -17.82 -9.39 -10.89
CA PRO A 21 -18.88 -8.77 -10.11
C PRO A 21 -18.72 -7.24 -10.07
N ALA A 22 -19.82 -6.53 -10.32
CA ALA A 22 -19.88 -5.08 -10.31
C ALA A 22 -20.57 -4.59 -9.03
N LEU A 23 -19.84 -3.89 -8.18
CA LEU A 23 -20.36 -3.24 -6.98
C LEU A 23 -20.86 -1.84 -7.39
N ILE A 24 -22.16 -1.64 -7.35
CA ILE A 24 -22.79 -0.37 -7.75
C ILE A 24 -23.12 0.41 -6.49
N GLY A 25 -22.63 1.64 -6.40
CA GLY A 25 -22.68 2.43 -5.18
C GLY A 25 -22.58 3.92 -5.42
N HIS A 26 -22.34 4.65 -4.33
CA HIS A 26 -22.10 6.09 -4.36
C HIS A 26 -21.09 6.48 -3.28
N PHE A 27 -20.38 7.58 -3.50
CA PHE A 27 -19.41 8.13 -2.57
C PHE A 27 -20.02 9.12 -1.57
N SER A 28 -19.50 9.15 -0.36
CA SER A 28 -19.80 10.20 0.64
C SER A 28 -19.17 11.56 0.31
N GLY A 29 -18.10 11.56 -0.49
CA GLY A 29 -17.35 12.73 -0.95
C GLY A 29 -16.39 12.31 -2.06
N LEU A 30 -15.95 13.26 -2.89
CA LEU A 30 -15.17 12.97 -4.11
C LEU A 30 -13.73 13.48 -4.07
N ASP A 31 -13.28 14.03 -2.95
CA ASP A 31 -11.93 14.58 -2.82
C ASP A 31 -10.89 13.47 -3.05
N GLY A 32 -10.13 13.60 -4.14
CA GLY A 32 -9.10 12.64 -4.54
C GLY A 32 -9.61 11.37 -5.22
N VAL A 33 -10.92 11.17 -5.38
CA VAL A 33 -11.48 10.00 -6.07
C VAL A 33 -11.20 10.08 -7.58
N ARG A 34 -10.66 8.99 -8.15
CA ARG A 34 -10.32 8.88 -9.57
C ARG A 34 -10.71 7.51 -10.08
N GLU A 35 -11.13 7.44 -11.34
CA GLU A 35 -11.34 6.16 -12.01
C GLU A 35 -10.02 5.40 -12.20
N GLY A 36 -10.11 4.07 -12.30
CA GLY A 36 -9.00 3.16 -12.46
C GLY A 36 -8.79 2.25 -11.25
N ARG A 37 -7.60 1.65 -11.21
CA ARG A 37 -7.20 0.69 -10.18
C ARG A 37 -7.33 1.33 -8.79
N SER A 38 -8.01 0.64 -7.88
CA SER A 38 -8.26 1.14 -6.53
C SER A 38 -8.61 0.02 -5.56
N TRP A 39 -8.76 0.37 -4.28
CA TRP A 39 -9.17 -0.53 -3.22
C TRP A 39 -10.42 -0.03 -2.51
N LEU A 40 -11.30 -0.95 -2.13
CA LEU A 40 -12.24 -0.72 -1.03
C LEU A 40 -11.63 -1.31 0.24
N TYR A 41 -11.18 -0.43 1.13
CA TYR A 41 -10.40 -0.80 2.30
C TYR A 41 -11.25 -1.49 3.36
N SER A 42 -10.78 -2.65 3.80
CA SER A 42 -11.21 -3.33 5.02
C SER A 42 -9.98 -4.02 5.60
N PRO A 43 -9.66 -3.84 6.91
CA PRO A 43 -8.49 -4.46 7.52
C PRO A 43 -8.43 -5.97 7.23
N GLY A 44 -7.33 -6.43 6.62
CA GLY A 44 -7.12 -7.83 6.23
C GLY A 44 -8.06 -8.40 5.16
N GLN A 45 -9.02 -7.61 4.64
CA GLN A 45 -10.05 -8.06 3.69
C GLN A 45 -10.36 -6.98 2.62
N SER A 46 -9.37 -6.15 2.30
CA SER A 46 -9.53 -5.08 1.32
C SER A 46 -9.83 -5.66 -0.06
N LEU A 47 -10.76 -5.04 -0.78
CA LEU A 47 -11.15 -5.48 -2.11
C LEU A 47 -10.36 -4.72 -3.17
N PHE A 48 -9.54 -5.45 -3.91
CA PHE A 48 -8.91 -4.96 -5.13
C PHE A 48 -9.93 -4.85 -6.26
N GLY A 49 -9.85 -3.79 -7.06
CA GLY A 49 -10.68 -3.66 -8.24
C GLY A 49 -10.40 -2.41 -9.05
N GLU A 50 -11.35 -2.09 -9.91
CA GLU A 50 -11.30 -0.93 -10.81
C GLU A 50 -12.57 -0.10 -10.66
N LEU A 51 -12.41 1.19 -10.38
CA LEU A 51 -13.49 2.16 -10.32
C LEU A 51 -13.73 2.75 -11.72
N HIS A 52 -14.97 2.81 -12.16
CA HIS A 52 -15.36 3.40 -13.44
C HIS A 52 -16.81 3.91 -13.39
N ASP A 53 -17.21 4.61 -14.46
CA ASP A 53 -18.52 5.24 -14.60
C ASP A 53 -18.85 6.17 -13.42
N LEU A 54 -17.85 6.93 -12.96
CA LEU A 54 -18.00 7.91 -11.88
C LEU A 54 -18.77 9.14 -12.38
N ASP A 55 -19.99 9.32 -11.87
CA ASP A 55 -20.77 10.53 -12.05
C ASP A 55 -20.40 11.55 -10.96
N LEU A 56 -19.66 12.58 -11.34
CA LEU A 56 -19.21 13.64 -10.43
C LEU A 56 -20.35 14.46 -9.79
N SER A 57 -21.55 14.45 -10.39
CA SER A 57 -22.69 15.23 -9.88
C SER A 57 -23.45 14.49 -8.78
N SER A 58 -23.58 13.16 -8.90
CA SER A 58 -24.29 12.32 -7.93
C SER A 58 -23.37 11.54 -6.99
N GLY A 59 -22.07 11.45 -7.33
CA GLY A 59 -21.10 10.57 -6.67
C GLY A 59 -21.34 9.08 -6.94
N SER A 60 -22.24 8.73 -7.85
CA SER A 60 -22.51 7.33 -8.22
C SER A 60 -21.35 6.77 -9.03
N ALA A 61 -20.99 5.52 -8.81
CA ALA A 61 -19.95 4.84 -9.58
C ALA A 61 -20.14 3.32 -9.57
N ILE A 62 -19.36 2.64 -10.40
CA ILE A 62 -19.26 1.19 -10.45
C ILE A 62 -17.84 0.79 -10.08
N PHE A 63 -17.71 -0.18 -9.16
CA PHE A 63 -16.45 -0.78 -8.78
C PHE A 63 -16.44 -2.25 -9.20
N SER A 64 -15.62 -2.59 -10.19
CA SER A 64 -15.42 -3.96 -10.68
C SER A 64 -14.46 -4.71 -9.76
N ALA A 65 -14.94 -5.76 -9.08
CA ALA A 65 -14.18 -6.46 -8.04
C ALA A 65 -13.89 -7.92 -8.44
N PRO A 66 -12.73 -8.22 -9.07
CA PRO A 66 -12.42 -9.54 -9.64
C PRO A 66 -12.41 -10.70 -8.65
N TYR A 67 -12.15 -10.42 -7.37
CA TYR A 67 -12.06 -11.42 -6.32
C TYR A 67 -13.22 -11.34 -5.32
N TRP A 68 -14.29 -10.63 -5.66
CA TRP A 68 -15.45 -10.52 -4.78
C TRP A 68 -16.24 -11.83 -4.72
N ASP A 69 -16.72 -12.16 -3.53
CA ASP A 69 -17.63 -13.27 -3.25
C ASP A 69 -18.60 -12.93 -2.09
N ALA A 70 -19.41 -13.91 -1.69
CA ALA A 70 -20.38 -13.75 -0.61
C ALA A 70 -19.76 -13.58 0.80
N GLN A 71 -18.45 -13.79 0.95
CA GLN A 71 -17.72 -13.65 2.23
C GLN A 71 -16.88 -12.36 2.29
N SER A 72 -16.75 -11.67 1.16
CA SER A 72 -16.04 -10.41 1.01
C SER A 72 -16.62 -9.30 1.90
N ALA A 73 -15.77 -8.39 2.39
CA ALA A 73 -16.20 -7.26 3.24
C ALA A 73 -17.17 -6.28 2.55
N GLY A 74 -17.09 -6.17 1.22
CA GLY A 74 -17.93 -5.29 0.40
C GLY A 74 -19.29 -5.88 0.04
N GLN A 75 -20.16 -6.09 1.04
CA GLN A 75 -21.55 -6.52 0.81
C GLN A 75 -22.50 -5.33 0.58
N PRO A 76 -23.66 -5.51 -0.07
CA PRO A 76 -24.70 -4.48 -0.15
C PRO A 76 -25.06 -3.91 1.23
N GLY A 77 -25.16 -2.58 1.32
CA GLY A 77 -25.40 -1.85 2.56
C GLY A 77 -24.12 -1.45 3.30
N MET A 78 -22.97 -2.03 2.96
CA MET A 78 -21.68 -1.65 3.55
C MET A 78 -21.16 -0.35 2.93
N SER A 79 -20.40 0.39 3.73
CA SER A 79 -19.66 1.57 3.30
C SER A 79 -18.20 1.37 3.68
N LEU A 80 -17.31 1.44 2.69
CA LEU A 80 -15.88 1.18 2.87
C LEU A 80 -15.06 2.40 2.40
N PRO A 81 -13.96 2.75 3.07
CA PRO A 81 -13.05 3.77 2.57
C PRO A 81 -12.47 3.36 1.22
N TRP A 82 -12.41 4.31 0.29
CA TRP A 82 -11.78 4.11 -1.00
C TRP A 82 -10.33 4.59 -0.97
N LEU A 83 -9.45 3.82 -1.61
CA LEU A 83 -8.03 4.15 -1.77
C LEU A 83 -7.65 4.11 -3.24
N ASP A 84 -6.91 5.11 -3.70
CA ASP A 84 -6.28 5.09 -5.02
C ASP A 84 -5.32 3.89 -5.13
N GLY A 85 -5.29 3.23 -6.29
CA GLY A 85 -4.44 2.07 -6.54
C GLY A 85 -2.94 2.36 -6.62
N TYR A 86 -2.49 3.60 -6.40
CA TYR A 86 -1.11 3.92 -6.08
C TYR A 86 -0.67 3.36 -4.72
N TRP A 87 -1.58 3.34 -3.76
CA TRP A 87 -1.33 2.85 -2.41
C TRP A 87 -1.83 1.41 -2.24
N ASP A 88 -1.10 0.65 -1.44
CA ASP A 88 -1.49 -0.70 -1.02
C ASP A 88 -2.12 -0.67 0.38
N PRO A 89 -3.09 -1.56 0.68
CA PRO A 89 -3.75 -1.61 1.98
C PRO A 89 -2.80 -1.72 3.18
N TYR A 90 -1.68 -2.43 3.04
CA TYR A 90 -0.71 -2.58 4.13
C TYR A 90 -0.10 -1.23 4.55
N GLN A 91 0.01 -0.27 3.62
CA GLN A 91 0.56 1.06 3.92
C GLN A 91 -0.42 1.88 4.77
N ILE A 92 -1.71 1.56 4.73
CA ILE A 92 -2.71 2.13 5.62
C ILE A 92 -2.65 1.41 6.96
N GLU A 93 -2.62 0.08 6.95
CA GLU A 93 -2.58 -0.76 8.16
C GLU A 93 -1.39 -0.41 9.08
N MET A 94 -0.18 -0.24 8.52
CA MET A 94 1.01 0.13 9.29
C MET A 94 0.94 1.53 9.96
N ILE A 95 -0.02 2.36 9.54
CA ILE A 95 -0.25 3.71 10.08
C ILE A 95 -1.42 3.75 11.05
N VAL A 96 -2.48 2.96 10.82
CA VAL A 96 -3.72 3.04 11.62
C VAL A 96 -3.82 2.00 12.72
N ASP A 97 -3.09 0.88 12.65
CA ASP A 97 -3.11 -0.12 13.70
C ASP A 97 -2.36 0.39 14.95
N PRO A 98 -3.05 0.61 16.08
CA PRO A 98 -2.43 1.11 17.30
C PRO A 98 -1.45 0.11 17.94
N ASN A 99 -1.48 -1.16 17.52
CA ASN A 99 -0.56 -2.18 17.99
C ASN A 99 0.65 -2.35 17.07
N HIS A 100 0.73 -1.58 15.98
CA HIS A 100 1.85 -1.63 15.07
C HIS A 100 3.11 -1.06 15.75
N VAL A 101 4.14 -1.88 15.87
CA VAL A 101 5.35 -1.53 16.62
C VAL A 101 6.44 -1.07 15.68
N TRP A 102 6.85 0.19 15.84
CA TRP A 102 8.00 0.78 15.17
C TRP A 102 9.20 0.82 16.10
N ARG A 103 10.38 0.47 15.58
CA ARG A 103 11.66 0.61 16.30
C ARG A 103 12.57 1.55 15.53
N TRP A 104 13.09 2.55 16.22
CA TRP A 104 14.14 3.40 15.66
C TRP A 104 15.44 2.58 15.49
N VAL A 105 16.06 2.69 14.33
CA VAL A 105 17.33 2.04 13.99
C VAL A 105 18.24 2.99 13.23
N GLU A 106 19.55 2.82 13.42
CA GLU A 106 20.54 3.41 12.54
C GLU A 106 20.72 2.50 11.32
N PHE A 107 20.60 3.03 10.10
CA PHE A 107 20.90 2.27 8.90
C PHE A 107 22.41 2.00 8.84
N VAL A 108 22.77 0.74 8.66
CA VAL A 108 24.15 0.30 8.48
C VAL A 108 24.23 -0.48 7.17
N PRO A 109 25.05 -0.04 6.20
CA PRO A 109 25.26 -0.78 4.96
C PRO A 109 25.65 -2.23 5.23
N SER A 110 25.13 -3.13 4.40
CA SER A 110 25.41 -4.56 4.50
C SER A 110 25.75 -5.17 3.15
N ASP A 111 26.20 -6.40 3.14
CA ASP A 111 26.59 -7.07 1.91
C ASP A 111 25.35 -7.35 1.04
N ALA A 112 25.48 -7.13 -0.27
CA ALA A 112 24.45 -7.48 -1.24
C ALA A 112 24.81 -8.75 -2.00
N GLN A 113 23.87 -9.68 -2.11
CA GLN A 113 23.94 -10.83 -3.00
C GLN A 113 23.36 -10.45 -4.35
N HIS A 114 24.19 -10.41 -5.39
CA HIS A 114 23.72 -10.27 -6.77
C HIS A 114 23.21 -11.61 -7.29
N PHE A 115 22.25 -11.58 -8.20
CA PHE A 115 21.73 -12.79 -8.84
C PHE A 115 21.28 -12.53 -10.28
N LEU A 116 21.17 -13.58 -11.08
CA LEU A 116 20.50 -13.58 -12.38
C LEU A 116 19.16 -14.28 -12.30
N LEU A 117 18.10 -13.65 -12.80
CA LEU A 117 16.79 -14.24 -12.97
C LEU A 117 16.33 -13.99 -14.41
N GLN A 118 16.17 -15.06 -15.20
CA GLN A 118 15.71 -14.98 -16.59
C GLN A 118 16.55 -14.00 -17.45
N GLY A 119 17.86 -13.93 -17.21
CA GLY A 119 18.77 -13.02 -17.92
C GLY A 119 18.84 -11.59 -17.36
N HIS A 120 18.03 -11.26 -16.36
CA HIS A 120 18.07 -9.97 -15.67
C HIS A 120 18.91 -10.05 -14.39
N ARG A 121 19.76 -9.04 -14.17
CA ARG A 121 20.55 -8.93 -12.94
C ARG A 121 19.74 -8.22 -11.87
N GLY A 122 19.68 -8.82 -10.68
CA GLY A 122 19.10 -8.24 -9.47
C GLY A 122 20.09 -8.33 -8.31
N TRP A 123 19.69 -7.76 -7.17
CA TRP A 123 20.42 -7.88 -5.91
C TRP A 123 19.46 -7.86 -4.72
N THR A 124 19.90 -8.41 -3.59
CA THR A 124 19.18 -8.41 -2.30
C THR A 124 20.20 -8.41 -1.16
N LYS A 125 19.78 -8.09 0.08
CA LYS A 125 20.62 -8.32 1.28
C LYS A 125 21.09 -9.77 1.35
N VAL A 126 22.36 -10.01 1.71
CA VAL A 126 22.85 -11.37 1.98
C VAL A 126 22.00 -12.05 3.06
N GLY A 127 21.65 -13.32 2.83
CA GLY A 127 20.81 -14.12 3.74
C GLY A 127 19.31 -14.09 3.41
N GLN A 128 18.85 -13.11 2.62
CA GLN A 128 17.49 -13.14 2.06
C GLN A 128 17.34 -14.30 1.06
N LYS A 129 16.14 -14.89 1.02
CA LYS A 129 15.83 -15.96 0.07
C LYS A 129 15.83 -15.37 -1.35
N LEU A 130 16.64 -15.94 -2.23
CA LEU A 130 16.62 -15.56 -3.64
C LEU A 130 15.30 -15.97 -4.30
N PRO A 131 14.83 -15.23 -5.32
CA PRO A 131 13.68 -15.64 -6.13
C PRO A 131 13.85 -17.06 -6.68
N GLU A 132 12.74 -17.75 -6.90
CA GLU A 132 12.77 -19.09 -7.50
C GLU A 132 13.44 -19.04 -8.87
N ASN A 133 14.35 -19.99 -9.14
CA ASN A 133 15.16 -20.06 -10.36
C ASN A 133 16.19 -18.93 -10.53
N ALA A 134 16.43 -18.11 -9.52
CA ALA A 134 17.55 -17.17 -9.54
C ALA A 134 18.89 -17.93 -9.37
N VAL A 135 19.88 -17.56 -10.17
CA VAL A 135 21.25 -18.06 -10.06
C VAL A 135 22.05 -17.04 -9.25
N PRO A 136 22.59 -17.40 -8.06
CA PRO A 136 23.43 -16.50 -7.30
C PRO A 136 24.69 -16.13 -8.09
N LEU A 137 25.09 -14.87 -8.00
CA LEU A 137 26.34 -14.34 -8.53
C LEU A 137 27.28 -13.95 -7.38
N GLU A 138 28.00 -12.85 -7.51
CA GLU A 138 28.89 -12.30 -6.50
C GLU A 138 28.14 -11.72 -5.28
N VAL A 139 28.85 -11.72 -4.16
CA VAL A 139 28.52 -10.89 -3.01
C VAL A 139 29.36 -9.63 -3.09
N VAL A 140 28.70 -8.47 -3.04
CA VAL A 140 29.36 -7.16 -3.02
C VAL A 140 29.39 -6.66 -1.57
N PRO A 141 30.57 -6.52 -0.97
CA PRO A 141 30.70 -5.99 0.39
C PRO A 141 30.09 -4.59 0.49
N SER A 142 29.23 -4.36 1.49
CA SER A 142 28.48 -3.11 1.65
C SER A 142 27.68 -2.67 0.42
N GLY A 143 27.32 -3.61 -0.48
CA GLY A 143 26.57 -3.32 -1.69
C GLY A 143 25.08 -3.03 -1.47
N TRP A 144 24.56 -3.32 -0.27
CA TRP A 144 23.24 -2.86 0.18
C TRP A 144 23.45 -1.58 1.00
N ASP A 145 23.41 -0.46 0.31
CA ASP A 145 23.86 0.85 0.79
C ASP A 145 22.73 1.81 1.17
N HIS A 146 21.47 1.44 0.91
CA HIS A 146 20.30 2.21 1.32
C HIS A 146 19.03 1.36 1.42
N GLU A 147 18.04 1.91 2.12
CA GLU A 147 16.64 1.48 2.11
C GLU A 147 15.76 2.58 1.52
N HIS A 148 14.49 2.25 1.27
CA HIS A 148 13.49 3.24 0.86
C HIS A 148 12.39 3.38 1.89
N CYS A 149 11.98 4.61 2.17
CA CYS A 149 10.77 4.87 2.95
C CYS A 149 9.54 4.33 2.20
N ASP A 150 8.72 3.49 2.83
CA ASP A 150 7.53 2.88 2.22
C ASP A 150 6.45 3.89 1.81
N LEU A 151 6.47 5.10 2.38
CA LEU A 151 5.53 6.15 2.02
C LEU A 151 6.06 7.11 0.95
N CYS A 152 7.23 7.73 1.17
CA CYS A 152 7.72 8.78 0.29
C CYS A 152 8.81 8.34 -0.69
N ARG A 153 9.26 7.09 -0.62
CA ARG A 153 10.35 6.52 -1.42
C ARG A 153 11.70 7.23 -1.29
N ALA A 154 11.84 8.15 -0.33
CA ALA A 154 13.13 8.77 -0.03
C ALA A 154 14.13 7.69 0.41
N HIS A 155 15.38 7.85 0.01
CA HIS A 155 16.47 7.00 0.46
C HIS A 155 16.70 7.16 1.96
N ILE A 156 17.00 6.04 2.61
CA ILE A 156 17.44 5.93 3.98
C ILE A 156 18.81 5.28 3.91
N ASP A 157 19.84 6.10 3.98
CA ASP A 157 21.23 5.72 3.86
C ASP A 157 22.08 6.42 4.94
N ALA A 158 23.36 6.08 4.98
CA ALA A 158 24.29 6.63 5.96
C ALA A 158 24.47 8.17 5.86
N ASP A 159 24.18 8.77 4.70
CA ASP A 159 24.41 10.18 4.39
C ASP A 159 23.16 11.05 4.61
N SER A 160 21.96 10.47 4.44
CA SER A 160 20.64 11.13 4.49
C SER A 160 20.14 11.50 5.89
N GLY A 161 20.89 11.12 6.93
CA GLY A 161 20.42 11.12 8.31
C GLY A 161 20.22 9.67 8.76
N ARG A 162 21.00 9.25 9.75
CA ARG A 162 21.26 7.83 9.98
C ARG A 162 20.07 7.05 10.53
N GLY A 163 19.05 7.74 11.05
CA GLY A 163 17.92 7.14 11.75
C GLY A 163 16.72 6.90 10.85
N ALA A 164 16.08 5.75 11.03
CA ALA A 164 14.75 5.45 10.49
C ALA A 164 13.98 4.55 11.44
N TYR A 165 12.70 4.33 11.16
CA TYR A 165 11.86 3.41 11.90
C TYR A 165 11.62 2.16 11.06
N VAL A 166 11.75 0.99 11.70
CA VAL A 166 11.51 -0.32 11.08
C VAL A 166 10.49 -1.10 11.89
N ASP A 167 9.57 -1.76 11.20
CA ASP A 167 8.54 -2.62 11.81
C ASP A 167 8.98 -4.09 11.92
N GLY A 168 8.05 -4.96 12.33
CA GLY A 168 8.29 -6.41 12.44
C GLY A 168 8.47 -7.14 11.10
N ASP A 169 8.08 -6.52 9.99
CA ASP A 169 8.10 -7.08 8.63
C ASP A 169 9.29 -6.54 7.79
N ASP A 170 10.26 -5.86 8.42
CA ASP A 170 11.40 -5.17 7.77
C ASP A 170 10.95 -4.05 6.80
N ARG A 171 9.83 -3.38 7.10
CA ARG A 171 9.37 -2.17 6.37
C ARG A 171 10.02 -0.93 6.95
N TRP A 172 10.42 -0.02 6.08
CA TRP A 172 11.23 1.14 6.46
C TRP A 172 10.45 2.44 6.33
N MET A 173 10.58 3.30 7.33
CA MET A 173 9.98 4.64 7.34
C MET A 173 10.98 5.69 7.78
N CYS A 174 11.18 6.72 6.96
CA CYS A 174 12.04 7.83 7.36
C CYS A 174 11.40 8.59 8.54
N GLU A 175 12.23 9.24 9.38
CA GLU A 175 11.77 9.96 10.58
C GLU A 175 10.67 11.00 10.26
N THR A 176 10.80 11.69 9.12
CA THR A 176 9.80 12.68 8.69
C THR A 176 8.43 12.03 8.45
N CYS A 177 8.37 10.89 7.77
CA CYS A 177 7.14 10.16 7.55
C CYS A 177 6.60 9.54 8.84
N TYR A 178 7.49 9.03 9.70
CA TYR A 178 7.08 8.46 10.99
C TYR A 178 6.37 9.48 11.87
N HIS A 179 7.02 10.62 12.16
CA HIS A 179 6.46 11.65 13.04
C HIS A 179 5.23 12.34 12.47
N ARG A 180 5.14 12.42 11.13
CA ARG A 180 4.00 13.04 10.46
C ARG A 180 2.80 12.11 10.35
N TYR A 181 3.02 10.85 10.03
CA TYR A 181 1.96 9.91 9.65
C TYR A 181 1.79 8.80 10.69
N ALA A 182 2.82 7.98 10.95
CA ALA A 182 2.70 6.81 11.82
C ALA A 182 2.37 7.18 13.27
N GLU A 183 3.18 8.05 13.89
CA GLU A 183 3.00 8.47 15.30
C GLU A 183 1.63 9.12 15.52
N ARG A 184 1.12 9.82 14.50
CA ARG A 184 -0.15 10.56 14.57
C ARG A 184 -1.35 9.76 14.06
N HIS A 185 -1.13 8.57 13.52
CA HIS A 185 -2.11 7.80 12.76
C HIS A 185 -2.81 8.69 11.70
N ASP A 186 -2.02 9.43 10.91
CA ASP A 186 -2.49 10.42 9.94
C ASP A 186 -2.33 9.91 8.51
N LEU A 187 -3.45 9.78 7.80
CA LEU A 187 -3.53 9.28 6.42
C LEU A 187 -3.46 10.38 5.35
N SER A 188 -3.05 11.60 5.70
CA SER A 188 -3.00 12.72 4.75
C SER A 188 -2.04 12.51 3.59
N PHE A 189 -1.11 11.56 3.67
CA PHE A 189 -0.27 11.17 2.53
C PHE A 189 -1.09 10.62 1.35
N LEU A 190 -2.29 10.08 1.60
CA LEU A 190 -3.17 9.53 0.56
C LEU A 190 -3.72 10.58 -0.42
N VAL A 191 -3.81 11.84 0.00
CA VAL A 191 -4.39 12.94 -0.80
C VAL A 191 -3.35 13.91 -1.35
N THR A 192 -2.09 13.81 -0.91
CA THR A 192 -1.01 14.71 -1.31
C THR A 192 -0.07 14.14 -2.38
N ALA A 193 -0.38 12.95 -2.91
CA ALA A 193 0.41 12.26 -3.93
C ALA A 193 -0.01 12.59 -5.37
#